data_AF-A0A644Y6W5-F1
#
_entry.id   AF-A0A644Y6W5-F1
#
_cell.length_a   1.000
_cell.length_b   1.000
_cell.length_c   1.000
_cell.angle_alpha   90.00
_cell.angle_beta   90.00
_cell.angle_gamma   90.00
#
_symmetry.space_group_name_H-M   'P 1'
#
loop_
_entity.id
_entity.type
_entity.pdbx_description
1 polymer ?
#
loop_
_entity_poly.entity_id
_entity_poly.type
_entity_poly.pdbx_seq_one_letter_code
_entity_poly.pdbx_strand_id
1 'polypeptide(L)'
;MSRETEKITVSLPLETLRLADEKYAAFGFPNRSKFIDAAIREYVSRDLLRQFSGELAEIYGRLEHTEIRQLEEHLSKLSYKTAVELAQINLLLASILEVPDADTQKLRGRAVKLVNQSRGYVPLKDALRNRMEIGYLEGPEDDYEQE
;
A
#
# COMPACT_ATOMS: atom_id res chain seq x y z
N MET A 1 35.94 -3.25 -27.20
CA MET A 1 36.55 -4.51 -26.76
C MET A 1 36.26 -5.57 -27.80
N SER A 2 37.21 -5.89 -28.67
CA SER A 2 37.11 -7.00 -29.62
C SER A 2 36.95 -8.30 -28.83
N ARG A 3 35.81 -8.99 -28.99
CA ARG A 3 35.61 -10.32 -28.38
C ARG A 3 36.52 -11.30 -29.10
N GLU A 4 37.57 -11.76 -28.42
CA GLU A 4 38.35 -12.90 -28.88
C GLU A 4 37.44 -14.13 -28.96
N THR A 5 37.56 -14.88 -30.06
CA THR A 5 36.76 -16.09 -30.31
C THR A 5 37.71 -17.26 -30.51
N GLU A 6 37.64 -18.24 -29.61
CA GLU A 6 38.43 -19.46 -29.69
C GLU A 6 37.61 -20.57 -30.35
N LYS A 7 38.25 -21.33 -31.24
CA LYS A 7 37.65 -22.51 -31.88
C LYS A 7 37.94 -23.73 -31.03
N ILE A 8 36.88 -24.36 -30.54
CA ILE A 8 36.95 -25.59 -29.75
C ILE A 8 36.23 -26.73 -30.48
N THR A 9 36.68 -27.96 -30.26
CA THR A 9 35.97 -29.16 -30.72
C THR A 9 35.16 -29.71 -29.57
N VAL A 10 33.86 -29.94 -29.78
CA VAL A 10 32.95 -30.50 -28.76
C VAL A 10 32.18 -31.68 -29.34
N SER A 11 31.98 -32.71 -28.53
CA SER A 11 31.11 -33.83 -28.86
C SER A 11 29.70 -33.54 -28.37
N LEU A 12 28.73 -33.47 -29.28
CA LEU A 12 27.32 -33.24 -28.98
C LEU A 12 26.47 -34.38 -29.56
N PRO A 13 25.33 -34.72 -28.94
CA PRO A 13 24.36 -35.62 -29.55
C PRO A 13 23.93 -35.13 -30.92
N LEU A 14 23.73 -36.05 -31.86
CA LEU A 14 23.36 -35.73 -33.24
C LEU A 14 22.07 -34.90 -33.30
N GLU A 15 21.09 -35.25 -32.48
CA GLU A 15 19.80 -34.54 -32.38
C GLU A 15 19.99 -33.07 -31.97
N THR A 16 20.88 -32.79 -31.01
CA THR A 16 21.18 -31.43 -30.56
C THR A 16 21.87 -30.61 -31.65
N LEU A 17 22.77 -31.25 -32.41
CA LEU A 17 23.43 -30.62 -33.55
C LEU A 17 22.43 -30.26 -34.65
N ARG A 18 21.53 -31.20 -35.01
CA ARG A 18 20.45 -30.95 -35.99
C ARG A 18 19.51 -29.85 -35.55
N LEU A 19 19.11 -29.86 -34.28
CA LEU A 19 18.28 -28.80 -33.70
C LEU A 19 18.94 -27.43 -33.86
N ALA A 20 20.24 -27.32 -33.58
CA ALA A 20 20.97 -26.07 -33.72
C ALA A 20 21.07 -25.63 -35.19
N ASP A 21 21.32 -26.56 -36.11
CA ASP A 21 21.39 -26.29 -37.55
C ASP A 21 20.05 -25.89 -38.16
N GLU A 22 18.95 -26.49 -37.72
CA GLU A 22 17.61 -26.19 -38.23
C GLU A 22 17.05 -24.87 -37.67
N LYS A 23 17.40 -24.51 -36.43
CA LYS A 23 16.74 -23.42 -35.72
C LYS A 23 17.53 -22.11 -35.68
N TYR A 24 18.86 -22.12 -35.90
CA TYR A 24 19.65 -20.88 -35.74
C TYR A 24 19.13 -19.74 -36.64
N ALA A 25 18.81 -20.04 -37.90
CA ALA A 25 18.29 -19.04 -38.84
C ALA A 25 16.85 -18.62 -38.49
N ALA A 26 16.01 -19.56 -38.07
CA ALA A 26 14.63 -19.29 -37.65
C ALA A 26 14.57 -18.35 -36.44
N PHE A 27 15.56 -18.43 -35.54
CA PHE A 27 15.71 -17.52 -34.41
C PHE A 27 16.53 -16.25 -34.71
N GLY A 28 16.85 -15.99 -35.99
CA GLY A 28 17.52 -14.77 -36.42
C GLY A 28 19.03 -14.72 -36.15
N PHE A 29 19.65 -15.85 -35.83
CA PHE A 29 21.10 -15.91 -35.66
C PHE A 29 21.82 -16.03 -37.01
N PRO A 30 22.99 -15.41 -37.17
CA PRO A 30 23.75 -15.44 -38.42
C PRO A 30 24.43 -16.80 -38.67
N ASN A 31 24.72 -17.57 -37.61
CA ASN A 31 25.31 -18.90 -37.70
C ASN A 31 25.04 -19.72 -36.44
N ARG A 32 25.25 -21.05 -36.55
CA ARG A 32 25.14 -22.00 -35.45
C ARG A 32 25.97 -21.59 -34.23
N SER A 33 27.21 -21.15 -34.42
CA SER A 33 28.09 -20.81 -33.30
C SER A 33 27.56 -19.64 -32.46
N LYS A 34 26.95 -18.62 -33.08
CA LYS A 34 26.30 -17.51 -32.38
C LYS A 34 25.05 -17.94 -31.64
N PHE A 35 24.30 -18.89 -32.20
CA PHE A 35 23.16 -19.49 -31.51
C PHE A 35 23.60 -20.29 -30.29
N ILE A 36 24.65 -21.10 -30.40
CA ILE A 36 25.21 -21.88 -29.27
C ILE A 36 25.77 -20.95 -28.17
N ASP A 37 26.52 -19.90 -28.53
CA ASP A 37 27.01 -18.90 -27.56
C ASP A 37 25.86 -18.22 -26.81
N ALA A 38 24.78 -17.84 -27.51
CA ALA A 38 23.59 -17.26 -26.91
C ALA A 38 22.88 -18.23 -25.97
N ALA A 39 22.69 -19.49 -26.38
CA ALA A 39 22.03 -20.51 -25.57
C ALA A 39 22.77 -20.80 -24.25
N ILE A 40 24.11 -20.87 -24.29
CA ILE A 40 24.92 -21.07 -23.08
C ILE A 40 24.77 -19.87 -22.13
N ARG A 41 24.89 -18.64 -22.67
CA ARG A 41 24.73 -17.41 -21.88
C ARG A 41 23.35 -17.32 -21.25
N GLU A 42 22.30 -17.62 -22.02
CA GLU A 42 20.93 -17.61 -21.54
C GLU A 42 20.74 -18.62 -20.40
N TYR A 43 21.21 -19.86 -20.56
CA TYR A 43 21.08 -20.88 -19.53
C TYR A 43 21.78 -20.46 -18.22
N VAL A 44 23.03 -19.99 -18.33
CA VAL A 44 23.81 -19.56 -17.15
C VAL A 44 23.18 -18.33 -16.49
N SER A 45 22.77 -17.33 -17.27
CA SER A 45 22.08 -16.14 -16.75
C SER A 45 20.77 -16.51 -16.06
N ARG A 46 19.99 -17.44 -16.62
CA ARG A 46 18.73 -17.89 -16.04
C ARG A 46 18.95 -18.63 -14.72
N ASP A 47 19.96 -19.50 -14.62
CA ASP A 47 20.23 -20.25 -13.39
C ASP A 47 20.79 -19.34 -12.29
N LEU A 48 21.68 -18.39 -12.65
CA LEU A 48 22.12 -17.31 -11.75
C LEU A 48 20.92 -16.52 -11.23
N LEU A 49 20.03 -16.07 -12.11
CA LEU A 49 18.81 -15.35 -11.70
C LEU A 49 17.91 -16.21 -10.83
N ARG A 50 17.81 -17.53 -11.06
CA ARG A 50 17.02 -18.43 -10.22
C ARG A 50 17.59 -18.55 -8.81
N GLN A 51 18.92 -18.59 -8.66
CA GLN A 51 19.57 -18.61 -7.35
C GLN A 51 19.38 -17.27 -6.61
N PHE A 52 19.60 -16.14 -7.30
CA PHE A 52 19.50 -14.82 -6.67
C PHE A 52 18.05 -14.33 -6.46
N SER A 53 17.09 -14.73 -7.31
CA SER A 53 15.70 -14.26 -7.20
C SER A 53 14.99 -14.79 -5.96
N GLY A 54 15.32 -16.00 -5.50
CA GLY A 54 14.79 -16.54 -4.24
C GLY A 54 15.25 -15.71 -3.04
N GLU A 55 16.56 -15.42 -2.97
CA GLU A 55 17.16 -14.64 -1.88
C GLU A 55 16.70 -13.18 -1.90
N LEU A 56 16.66 -12.54 -3.08
CA LEU A 56 16.22 -11.16 -3.22
C LEU A 56 14.73 -10.99 -2.88
N ALA A 57 13.87 -11.91 -3.29
CA ALA A 57 12.45 -11.87 -2.95
C ALA A 57 12.22 -12.02 -1.44
N GLU A 58 12.98 -12.89 -0.77
CA GLU A 58 12.90 -13.07 0.68
C GLU A 58 13.42 -11.85 1.46
N ILE A 59 14.51 -11.23 1.00
CA ILE A 59 15.05 -10.00 1.59
C ILE A 59 14.06 -8.85 1.39
N TYR A 60 13.50 -8.71 0.20
CA TYR A 60 12.53 -7.67 -0.13
C TYR A 60 11.26 -7.80 0.71
N GLY A 61 10.69 -9.01 0.81
CA GLY A 61 9.51 -9.26 1.66
C GLY A 61 9.79 -8.96 3.14
N ARG A 62 10.97 -9.32 3.66
CA ARG A 62 11.36 -8.98 5.05
C ARG A 62 11.50 -7.48 5.27
N LEU A 63 12.07 -6.75 4.31
CA LEU A 63 12.21 -5.31 4.39
C LEU A 63 10.84 -4.62 4.40
N GLU A 64 9.95 -4.97 3.46
CA GLU A 64 8.59 -4.44 3.39
C GLU A 64 7.82 -4.68 4.69
N HIS A 65 7.84 -5.91 5.22
CA HIS A 65 7.18 -6.23 6.49
C HIS A 65 7.74 -5.43 7.67
N THR A 66 9.04 -5.15 7.68
CA THR A 66 9.68 -4.36 8.75
C THR A 66 9.29 -2.89 8.65
N GLU A 67 9.29 -2.31 7.46
CA GLU A 67 8.90 -0.91 7.24
C GLU A 67 7.42 -0.69 7.57
N ILE A 68 6.54 -1.59 7.11
CA ILE A 68 5.10 -1.54 7.43
C ILE A 68 4.90 -1.58 8.95
N ARG A 69 5.58 -2.50 9.65
CA ARG A 69 5.47 -2.62 11.11
C ARG A 69 5.96 -1.37 11.83
N GLN A 70 7.07 -0.77 11.40
CA GLN A 70 7.57 0.47 11.99
C GLN A 70 6.60 1.64 11.78
N LEU A 71 6.00 1.74 10.60
CA LEU A 71 4.97 2.73 10.31
C LEU A 71 3.73 2.52 11.17
N GLU A 72 3.26 1.28 11.32
CA GLU A 72 2.12 0.93 12.20
C GLU A 72 2.39 1.34 13.65
N GLU A 73 3.57 1.01 14.19
CA GLU A 73 3.95 1.39 15.56
C GLU A 73 4.01 2.92 15.73
N HIS A 74 4.58 3.62 14.75
CA HIS A 74 4.68 5.08 14.78
C HIS A 74 3.30 5.75 14.69
N LEU A 75 2.44 5.27 13.78
CA LEU A 75 1.08 5.77 13.60
C LEU A 75 0.24 5.52 14.86
N SER A 76 0.34 4.33 15.47
CA SER A 76 -0.34 4.03 16.74
C SER A 76 0.10 4.96 17.87
N LYS A 77 1.39 5.27 17.99
CA LYS A 77 1.90 6.23 18.98
C LYS A 77 1.38 7.65 18.72
N LEU A 78 1.33 8.07 17.46
CA LEU A 78 0.80 9.38 17.09
C LEU A 78 -0.70 9.48 17.37
N SER A 79 -1.49 8.47 16.98
CA SER A 79 -2.93 8.39 17.28
C SER A 79 -3.21 8.46 18.78
N TYR A 80 -2.39 7.79 19.60
CA TYR A 80 -2.51 7.89 21.06
C TYR A 80 -2.28 9.33 21.55
N LYS A 81 -1.23 10.01 21.08
CA LYS A 81 -0.96 11.41 21.45
C LYS A 81 -2.10 12.34 21.04
N THR A 82 -2.61 12.22 19.82
CA THR A 82 -3.76 12.99 19.36
C THR A 82 -5.02 12.70 20.19
N ALA A 83 -5.26 11.45 20.59
CA ALA A 83 -6.37 11.12 21.46
C ALA A 83 -6.24 11.76 22.84
N VAL A 84 -5.03 11.81 23.41
CA VAL A 84 -4.74 12.52 24.67
C VAL A 84 -5.00 14.01 24.52
N GLU A 85 -4.53 14.66 23.46
CA GLU A 85 -4.75 16.08 23.20
C GLU A 85 -6.25 16.40 23.02
N LEU A 86 -6.99 15.56 22.29
CA LEU A 86 -8.44 15.70 22.15
C LEU A 86 -9.18 15.53 23.49
N ALA A 87 -8.75 14.58 24.33
CA ALA A 87 -9.32 14.41 25.66
C ALA A 87 -9.04 15.63 26.55
N GLN A 88 -7.84 16.21 26.49
CA GLN A 88 -7.51 17.44 27.22
C GLN A 88 -8.38 18.62 26.79
N ILE A 89 -8.59 18.81 25.49
CA ILE A 89 -9.50 19.84 24.97
C ILE A 89 -10.94 19.58 25.45
N ASN A 90 -11.41 18.33 25.40
CA ASN A 90 -12.76 17.99 25.83
C ASN A 90 -12.97 18.22 27.33
N LEU A 91 -11.98 17.89 28.17
CA LEU A 91 -12.01 18.19 29.60
C LEU A 91 -12.00 19.69 29.89
N LEU A 92 -11.19 20.47 29.14
CA LEU A 92 -11.19 21.92 29.25
C LEU A 92 -12.56 22.50 28.87
N LEU A 93 -13.15 22.03 27.77
CA LEU A 93 -14.48 22.46 27.34
C LEU A 93 -15.56 22.09 28.37
N ALA A 94 -15.52 20.88 28.92
CA ALA A 94 -16.44 20.46 29.98
C ALA A 94 -16.29 21.27 31.27
N SER A 95 -15.09 21.79 31.56
CA SER A 95 -14.87 22.65 32.72
C SER A 95 -15.44 24.07 32.55
N ILE A 96 -15.67 24.51 31.31
CA ILE A 96 -16.18 25.85 30.97
C ILE A 96 -17.67 25.79 30.59
N LEU A 97 -18.12 24.69 29.99
CA LEU A 97 -19.45 24.51 29.44
C LEU A 97 -20.19 23.42 30.22
N GLU A 98 -21.27 23.81 30.88
CA GLU A 98 -22.22 22.86 31.48
C GLU A 98 -23.12 22.29 30.36
N VAL A 99 -22.71 21.17 29.78
CA VAL A 99 -23.50 20.45 28.76
C VAL A 99 -24.12 19.20 29.39
N PRO A 100 -25.44 19.01 29.34
CA PRO A 100 -26.08 17.79 29.83
C PRO A 100 -25.65 16.53 29.05
N ASP A 101 -25.59 15.39 29.72
CA ASP A 101 -25.16 14.12 29.11
C ASP A 101 -26.05 13.63 27.95
N ALA A 102 -27.34 13.99 27.97
CA ALA A 102 -28.27 13.67 26.87
C ALA A 102 -27.85 14.35 25.55
N ASP A 103 -27.18 15.49 25.65
CA ASP A 103 -26.90 16.36 24.53
C ASP A 103 -25.52 16.06 23.93
N THR A 104 -24.57 15.61 24.74
CA THR A 104 -23.28 15.09 24.26
C THR A 104 -23.46 13.86 23.36
N GLN A 105 -24.41 12.97 23.66
CA GLN A 105 -24.71 11.81 22.82
C GLN A 105 -25.34 12.21 21.47
N LYS A 106 -26.25 13.20 21.46
CA LYS A 106 -26.82 13.77 20.24
C LYS A 106 -25.74 14.44 19.37
N LEU A 107 -24.82 15.17 20.00
CA LEU A 107 -23.68 15.81 19.33
C LEU A 107 -22.75 14.79 18.66
N ARG A 108 -22.45 13.66 19.33
CA ARG A 108 -21.66 12.58 18.74
C ARG A 108 -22.32 12.00 17.49
N GLY A 109 -23.62 11.72 17.55
CA GLY A 109 -24.38 11.20 16.40
C GLY A 109 -24.35 12.15 15.20
N ARG A 110 -24.47 13.46 15.43
CA ARG A 110 -24.34 14.49 14.39
C ARG A 110 -22.92 14.60 13.84
N ALA A 111 -21.89 14.56 14.69
CA ALA A 111 -20.50 14.61 14.25
C ALA A 111 -20.16 13.43 13.32
N VAL A 112 -20.60 12.22 13.65
CA VAL A 112 -20.43 11.03 12.79
C VAL A 112 -21.14 11.21 11.44
N LYS A 113 -22.39 11.69 11.45
CA LYS A 113 -23.13 11.97 10.20
C LYS A 113 -22.40 12.99 9.32
N LEU A 114 -21.92 14.08 9.90
CA LEU A 114 -21.19 15.13 9.17
C LEU A 114 -19.90 14.59 8.56
N VAL A 115 -19.07 13.89 9.34
CA VAL A 115 -17.82 13.27 8.86
C VAL A 115 -18.06 12.29 7.72
N ASN A 116 -19.11 11.46 7.83
CA ASN A 116 -19.47 10.51 6.78
C ASN A 116 -19.94 11.21 5.51
N GLN A 117 -20.77 12.25 5.63
CA GLN A 117 -21.27 13.02 4.48
C GLN A 117 -20.15 13.81 3.79
N SER A 118 -19.15 14.24 4.55
CA SER A 118 -18.07 15.09 4.05
C SER A 118 -16.77 14.36 3.75
N ARG A 119 -16.77 13.02 3.79
CA ARG A 119 -15.58 12.17 3.56
C ARG A 119 -14.38 12.55 4.44
N GLY A 120 -14.64 12.95 5.69
CA GLY A 120 -13.61 13.35 6.65
C GLY A 120 -13.35 14.85 6.76
N TYR A 121 -14.01 15.71 5.97
CA TYR A 121 -13.81 17.16 6.02
C TYR A 121 -14.93 17.86 6.81
N VAL A 122 -14.68 18.37 8.02
CA VAL A 122 -15.70 19.14 8.75
C VAL A 122 -15.48 20.65 8.51
N PRO A 123 -16.32 21.33 7.70
CA PRO A 123 -16.15 22.75 7.42
C PRO A 123 -16.54 23.59 8.65
N LEU A 124 -15.55 23.93 9.48
CA LEU A 124 -15.72 24.78 10.66
C LEU A 124 -16.33 26.15 10.34
N LYS A 125 -16.00 26.73 9.17
CA LYS A 125 -16.58 28.00 8.71
C LYS A 125 -18.08 27.91 8.48
N ASP A 126 -18.55 26.81 7.91
CA ASP A 126 -19.97 26.58 7.66
C ASP A 126 -20.72 26.26 8.94
N ALA A 127 -20.08 25.52 9.86
CA ALA A 127 -20.62 25.27 11.20
C ALA A 127 -20.82 26.57 12.00
N LEU A 128 -19.88 27.52 11.90
CA LEU A 128 -19.97 28.84 12.53
C LEU A 128 -21.06 29.70 11.88
N ARG A 129 -21.14 29.68 10.54
CA ARG A 129 -22.08 30.51 9.75
C ARG A 129 -23.52 30.08 9.94
N ASN A 130 -23.76 28.79 10.13
CA ASN A 130 -25.09 28.24 10.37
C ASN A 130 -25.53 28.34 11.84
N ARG A 131 -24.75 28.99 12.73
CA ARG A 131 -24.99 29.00 14.18
C ARG A 131 -25.44 27.62 14.64
N MET A 132 -24.57 26.64 14.53
CA MET A 132 -24.75 25.37 15.26
C MET A 132 -24.59 25.67 16.76
N GLU A 133 -25.52 26.43 17.31
CA GLU A 133 -25.64 26.72 18.73
C GLU A 133 -25.98 25.40 19.42
N ILE A 134 -25.35 25.19 20.58
CA ILE A 134 -25.72 24.10 21.50
C ILE A 134 -27.19 24.30 21.98
N GLY A 135 -27.81 25.46 21.75
CA GLY A 135 -29.19 25.79 22.14
C GLY A 135 -30.33 25.08 21.40
N TYR A 136 -30.08 24.29 20.35
CA TYR A 136 -31.13 23.47 19.69
C TYR A 136 -31.36 22.11 20.38
N LEU A 137 -31.37 22.11 21.71
CA LEU A 137 -31.75 20.95 22.51
C LEU A 137 -33.24 20.98 22.89
N GLU A 138 -33.87 22.13 22.70
CA GLU A 138 -35.31 22.33 22.81
C GLU A 138 -35.88 22.61 21.42
N GLY A 139 -36.55 21.61 20.85
CA GLY A 139 -37.33 21.77 19.63
C GLY A 139 -37.83 20.43 19.09
N PRO A 140 -39.12 20.41 18.72
CA PRO A 140 -40.19 19.87 19.56
C PRO A 140 -40.00 18.38 19.85
N GLU A 141 -40.56 17.89 20.96
CA GLU A 141 -40.77 16.45 21.12
C GLU A 141 -41.41 15.94 19.83
N ASP A 142 -40.73 15.01 19.15
CA ASP A 142 -41.36 14.26 18.07
C ASP A 142 -42.59 13.61 18.72
N ASP A 143 -43.78 14.12 18.35
CA ASP A 143 -45.07 13.49 18.60
C ASP A 143 -45.01 12.07 18.05
N TYR A 144 -44.53 11.12 18.85
CA TYR A 144 -44.93 9.73 18.75
C TYR A 144 -46.30 9.63 19.43
N GLU A 145 -47.31 10.31 18.87
CA GLU A 145 -48.68 9.89 19.08
C GLU A 145 -48.83 8.51 18.44
N GLN A 146 -49.26 7.59 19.29
CA GLN A 146 -49.69 6.23 19.00
C GLN A 146 -50.72 6.23 17.87
N GLU A 147 -50.49 5.41 16.83
CA GLU A 147 -51.39 4.34 16.36
C GLU A 147 -50.78 3.53 15.22
#